data_AF-A6I628-F1
#
_entry.id   AF-A6I628-F1
#
_cell.length_a   1.000
_cell.length_b   1.000
_cell.length_c   1.000
_cell.angle_alpha   90.00
_cell.angle_beta   90.00
_cell.angle_gamma   90.00
#
_symmetry.space_group_name_H-M   'P 1'
#
loop_
_entity.id
_entity.type
_entity.pdbx_description
1 polymer ?
#
loop_
_entity_poly.entity_id
_entity_poly.type
_entity_poly.pdbx_seq_one_letter_code
_entity_poly.pdbx_strand_id
1 'polypeptide(L)'
;MDSSAKGSKKDAPDGPPKDSKMPVSEALLDYHREIKENAVERFTFHIRKLRDKNQKYLERNRRLKEEQNWHLKNLIKELKDEKLDVVQPITREDVEEAMKEKWKFERDQEAHLKEMRVQISEAEKLFLEKLSEKEYWEEYKNVGSAQHAELILSLQNDIDTVKENAEKMSEQYKVTLEDTRKKIIRETLILLEQRKEWATQNAVRFIDKNNYREIWENDWLKKEEKLGVKTVPFTQRWRKYQHSIGSS
;
A
#
# COMPACT_ATOMS: atom_id res chain seq x y z
N MET A 1 -8.43 -71.80 -70.76
CA MET A 1 -8.46 -73.16 -70.16
C MET A 1 -9.20 -73.07 -68.86
N ASP A 2 -10.30 -73.83 -68.79
CA ASP A 2 -11.18 -74.06 -67.64
C ASP A 2 -10.39 -74.39 -66.36
N SER A 3 -10.88 -74.09 -65.16
CA SER A 3 -11.91 -74.84 -64.40
C SER A 3 -11.80 -74.34 -62.92
N SER A 4 -12.75 -74.39 -61.98
CA SER A 4 -14.16 -74.80 -61.86
C SER A 4 -14.63 -74.41 -60.42
N ALA A 5 -15.82 -73.79 -60.28
CA ALA A 5 -16.98 -74.15 -59.41
C ALA A 5 -16.78 -74.59 -57.93
N LYS A 6 -17.68 -74.47 -56.93
CA LYS A 6 -19.09 -74.05 -56.74
C LYS A 6 -19.45 -74.22 -55.23
N GLY A 7 -20.50 -73.53 -54.75
CA GLY A 7 -21.37 -73.94 -53.60
C GLY A 7 -21.09 -73.21 -52.26
N SER A 8 -22.05 -72.80 -51.41
CA SER A 8 -23.48 -73.14 -51.23
C SER A 8 -24.20 -72.08 -50.33
N LYS A 9 -25.54 -72.00 -50.42
CA LYS A 9 -26.47 -71.13 -49.63
C LYS A 9 -27.02 -71.85 -48.38
N LYS A 10 -27.41 -71.09 -47.33
CA LYS A 10 -28.72 -71.21 -46.62
C LYS A 10 -28.97 -70.15 -45.52
N ASP A 11 -30.26 -69.91 -45.26
CA ASP A 11 -30.93 -68.78 -44.58
C ASP A 11 -31.14 -68.89 -43.03
N ALA A 12 -31.13 -67.71 -42.35
CA ALA A 12 -31.91 -67.16 -41.18
C ALA A 12 -32.03 -67.96 -39.83
N PRO A 13 -32.51 -67.41 -38.66
CA PRO A 13 -33.14 -66.09 -38.39
C PRO A 13 -32.85 -65.38 -37.01
N ASP A 14 -33.42 -64.17 -36.85
CA ASP A 14 -34.10 -63.55 -35.68
C ASP A 14 -33.40 -63.12 -34.34
N GLY A 15 -33.74 -61.90 -33.90
CA GLY A 15 -33.65 -61.39 -32.52
C GLY A 15 -32.91 -60.04 -32.32
N PRO A 16 -33.58 -58.92 -31.95
CA PRO A 16 -32.90 -57.67 -31.61
C PRO A 16 -32.38 -57.71 -30.14
N PRO A 17 -31.13 -57.34 -29.84
CA PRO A 17 -30.67 -57.26 -28.47
C PRO A 17 -31.15 -55.96 -27.83
N LYS A 18 -32.19 -56.12 -27.00
CA LYS A 18 -32.47 -55.44 -25.72
C LYS A 18 -31.60 -54.20 -25.45
N ASP A 19 -32.22 -53.02 -25.47
CA ASP A 19 -31.66 -51.76 -24.99
C ASP A 19 -31.25 -51.90 -23.52
N SER A 20 -30.00 -52.30 -23.30
CA SER A 20 -29.36 -52.23 -22.00
C SER A 20 -29.19 -50.75 -21.68
N LYS A 21 -30.03 -50.23 -20.78
CA LYS A 21 -29.87 -48.88 -20.25
C LYS A 21 -28.44 -48.77 -19.69
N MET A 22 -27.59 -48.05 -20.42
CA MET A 22 -26.19 -47.86 -20.10
C MET A 22 -26.06 -47.41 -18.63
N PRO A 23 -25.22 -48.08 -17.81
CA PRO A 23 -24.91 -47.63 -16.46
C PRO A 23 -24.53 -46.14 -16.47
N VAL A 24 -24.99 -45.38 -15.46
CA VAL A 24 -24.79 -43.92 -15.40
C VAL A 24 -23.32 -43.52 -15.53
N SER A 25 -22.39 -44.35 -15.04
CA SER A 25 -20.95 -44.17 -15.21
C SER A 25 -20.49 -44.25 -16.67
N GLU A 26 -21.10 -45.13 -17.47
CA GLU A 26 -20.79 -45.31 -18.89
C GLU A 26 -21.35 -44.13 -19.71
N ALA A 27 -22.57 -43.69 -19.40
CA ALA A 27 -23.17 -42.50 -20.03
C ALA A 27 -22.37 -41.21 -19.77
N LEU A 28 -21.81 -41.05 -18.56
CA LEU A 28 -20.94 -39.91 -18.23
C LEU A 28 -19.61 -39.95 -19.00
N LEU A 29 -19.01 -41.13 -19.17
CA LEU A 29 -17.78 -41.28 -19.94
C LEU A 29 -18.01 -40.98 -21.42
N ASP A 30 -19.13 -41.41 -21.99
CA ASP A 30 -19.45 -41.10 -23.39
C ASP A 30 -19.80 -39.63 -23.61
N TYR A 31 -20.47 -38.98 -22.66
CA TYR A 31 -20.65 -37.52 -22.70
C TYR A 31 -19.30 -36.78 -22.69
N HIS A 32 -18.36 -37.21 -21.82
CA HIS A 32 -17.02 -36.65 -21.80
C HIS A 32 -16.25 -36.95 -23.09
N ARG A 33 -16.41 -38.14 -23.67
CA ARG A 33 -15.83 -38.50 -24.96
C ARG A 33 -16.36 -37.58 -26.06
N GLU A 34 -17.66 -37.37 -26.14
CA GLU A 34 -18.31 -36.50 -27.13
C GLU A 34 -17.81 -35.05 -27.02
N ILE A 35 -17.68 -34.51 -25.80
CA ILE A 35 -17.09 -33.17 -25.59
C ILE A 35 -15.67 -33.12 -26.15
N LYS A 36 -14.85 -34.13 -25.87
CA LYS A 36 -13.45 -34.18 -26.32
C LYS A 36 -13.37 -34.35 -27.83
N GLU A 37 -14.21 -35.18 -28.43
CA GLU A 37 -14.30 -35.39 -29.88
C GLU A 37 -14.73 -34.10 -30.59
N ASN A 38 -15.76 -33.41 -30.09
CA ASN A 38 -16.18 -32.10 -30.63
C ASN A 38 -15.05 -31.06 -30.54
N ALA A 39 -14.31 -31.03 -29.42
CA ALA A 39 -13.14 -30.17 -29.29
C ALA A 39 -12.05 -30.51 -30.31
N VAL A 40 -11.75 -31.80 -30.51
CA VAL A 40 -10.80 -32.28 -31.51
C VAL A 40 -11.25 -31.89 -32.92
N GLU A 41 -12.53 -32.04 -33.26
CA GLU A 41 -13.06 -31.64 -34.58
C GLU A 41 -12.91 -30.13 -34.82
N ARG A 42 -13.24 -29.29 -33.83
CA ARG A 42 -13.04 -27.83 -33.92
C ARG A 42 -11.57 -27.47 -34.15
N PHE A 43 -10.65 -28.10 -33.41
CA PHE A 43 -9.23 -27.88 -33.61
C PHE A 43 -8.75 -28.39 -34.96
N THR A 44 -9.25 -29.53 -35.42
CA THR A 44 -8.91 -30.09 -36.73
C THR A 44 -9.38 -29.17 -37.86
N PHE A 45 -10.57 -28.59 -37.75
CA PHE A 45 -11.07 -27.59 -38.68
C PHE A 45 -10.21 -26.32 -38.67
N HIS A 46 -9.83 -25.83 -37.48
CA HIS A 46 -8.96 -24.67 -37.36
C HIS A 46 -7.57 -24.91 -37.97
N ILE A 47 -6.98 -26.07 -37.72
CA ILE A 47 -5.69 -26.50 -38.31
C ILE A 47 -5.80 -26.55 -39.84
N ARG A 48 -6.87 -27.12 -40.39
CA ARG A 48 -7.11 -27.13 -41.85
C ARG A 48 -7.17 -25.71 -42.42
N LYS A 49 -7.96 -24.83 -41.80
CA LYS A 49 -8.08 -23.42 -42.22
C LYS A 49 -6.73 -22.68 -42.17
N LEU A 50 -5.90 -22.95 -41.15
CA LEU A 50 -4.56 -22.38 -41.05
C LEU A 50 -3.63 -22.93 -42.13
N ARG A 51 -3.68 -24.23 -42.43
CA ARG A 51 -2.91 -24.85 -43.53
C ARG A 51 -3.27 -24.26 -44.88
N ASP A 52 -4.56 -24.07 -45.17
CA ASP A 52 -5.02 -23.47 -46.42
C ASP A 52 -4.54 -22.02 -46.57
N LYS A 53 -4.60 -21.23 -45.48
CA LYS A 53 -4.05 -19.87 -45.47
C LYS A 53 -2.54 -19.86 -45.70
N ASN A 54 -1.81 -20.76 -45.04
CA ASN A 54 -0.37 -20.87 -45.21
C ASN A 54 -0.01 -21.24 -46.66
N GLN A 55 -0.74 -22.17 -47.27
CA GLN A 55 -0.54 -22.55 -48.67
C GLN A 55 -0.79 -21.37 -49.63
N LYS A 56 -1.83 -20.56 -49.39
CA LYS A 56 -2.08 -19.33 -50.16
C LYS A 56 -0.95 -18.31 -50.01
N TYR A 57 -0.38 -18.16 -48.81
CA TYR A 57 0.76 -17.28 -48.58
C TYR A 57 2.02 -17.78 -49.29
N LEU A 58 2.29 -19.08 -49.27
CA LEU A 58 3.40 -19.69 -49.99
C LEU A 58 3.27 -19.45 -51.50
N GLU A 59 2.09 -19.67 -52.07
CA GLU A 59 1.81 -19.45 -53.49
C GLU A 59 1.96 -17.96 -53.88
N ARG A 60 1.43 -17.04 -53.06
CA ARG A 60 1.62 -15.60 -53.27
C ARG A 60 3.09 -15.20 -53.24
N ASN A 61 3.83 -15.70 -52.26
CA ASN A 61 5.25 -15.39 -52.12
C ASN A 61 6.07 -15.97 -53.29
N ARG A 62 5.70 -17.16 -53.78
CA ARG A 62 6.28 -17.75 -54.98
C ARG A 62 6.05 -16.88 -56.22
N ARG A 63 4.81 -16.44 -56.47
CA ARG A 63 4.49 -15.55 -57.60
C ARG A 63 5.24 -14.23 -57.52
N LEU A 64 5.28 -13.62 -56.33
CA LEU A 64 6.03 -12.37 -56.11
C LEU A 64 7.52 -12.55 -56.44
N LYS A 65 8.12 -13.67 -56.04
CA LYS A 65 9.51 -13.99 -56.40
C LYS A 65 9.70 -14.23 -57.89
N GLU A 66 8.75 -14.88 -58.56
CA GLU A 66 8.78 -15.08 -60.01
C GLU A 66 8.68 -13.74 -60.76
N GLU A 67 7.79 -12.83 -60.32
CA GLU A 67 7.67 -11.46 -60.84
C GLU A 67 8.95 -10.64 -60.62
N GLN A 68 9.50 -10.65 -59.39
CA GLN A 68 10.77 -9.97 -59.10
C GLN A 68 11.90 -10.50 -59.98
N ASN A 69 12.00 -11.82 -60.15
CA ASN A 69 12.99 -12.43 -61.04
C ASN A 69 12.75 -12.05 -62.51
N TRP A 70 11.50 -11.93 -62.94
CA TRP A 70 11.15 -11.50 -64.28
C TRP A 70 11.59 -10.05 -64.52
N HIS A 71 11.26 -9.13 -63.60
CA HIS A 71 11.68 -7.73 -63.67
C HIS A 71 13.20 -7.59 -63.70
N LEU A 72 13.91 -8.33 -62.83
CA LEU A 72 15.36 -8.31 -62.79
C LEU A 72 15.97 -8.81 -64.11
N LYS A 73 15.45 -9.91 -64.67
CA LYS A 73 15.90 -10.43 -65.97
C LYS A 73 15.64 -9.45 -67.11
N ASN A 74 14.48 -8.80 -67.11
CA ASN A 74 14.12 -7.84 -68.15
C ASN A 74 15.02 -6.59 -68.07
N LEU A 75 15.24 -6.05 -66.86
CA LEU A 75 16.16 -4.93 -66.65
C LEU A 75 17.60 -5.28 -67.05
N ILE A 76 18.08 -6.48 -66.73
CA ILE A 76 19.39 -6.95 -67.18
C ILE A 76 19.45 -7.02 -68.71
N LYS A 77 18.36 -7.42 -69.36
CA LYS A 77 18.29 -7.48 -70.83
C LYS A 77 18.31 -6.07 -71.43
N GLU A 78 17.49 -5.16 -70.93
CA GLU A 78 17.46 -3.74 -71.35
C GLU A 78 18.85 -3.10 -71.20
N LEU A 79 19.50 -3.27 -70.05
CA LEU A 79 20.85 -2.77 -69.81
C LEU A 79 21.91 -3.41 -70.71
N LYS A 80 21.72 -4.67 -71.15
CA LYS A 80 22.62 -5.31 -72.12
C LYS A 80 22.39 -4.79 -73.53
N ASP A 81 21.14 -4.62 -73.93
CA ASP A 81 20.76 -4.12 -75.24
C ASP A 81 21.19 -2.65 -75.38
N GLU A 82 21.05 -1.81 -74.34
CA GLU A 82 21.59 -0.45 -74.28
C GLU A 82 23.13 -0.41 -74.34
N LYS A 83 23.83 -1.34 -73.67
CA LYS A 83 25.30 -1.44 -73.72
C LYS A 83 25.83 -1.96 -75.07
N LEU A 84 25.02 -2.70 -75.82
CA LEU A 84 25.38 -3.17 -77.17
C LEU A 84 25.26 -2.04 -78.21
N ASP A 85 24.36 -1.09 -78.01
CA ASP A 85 24.22 0.12 -78.86
C ASP A 85 25.31 1.17 -78.56
N VAL A 86 25.87 1.15 -77.35
CA VAL A 86 26.94 2.06 -76.91
C VAL A 86 28.19 1.25 -76.54
N VAL A 87 28.84 0.64 -77.52
CA VAL A 87 30.22 0.14 -77.34
C VAL A 87 31.16 1.34 -77.41
N GLN A 88 31.13 2.18 -76.37
CA GLN A 88 32.19 3.15 -76.13
C GLN A 88 33.44 2.38 -75.66
N PRO A 89 34.60 2.58 -76.29
CA PRO A 89 35.84 1.97 -75.83
C PRO A 89 36.15 2.52 -74.44
N ILE A 90 36.15 1.62 -73.44
CA ILE A 90 36.52 1.94 -72.05
C ILE A 90 37.90 2.57 -72.07
N THR A 91 37.96 3.86 -71.74
CA THR A 91 39.21 4.60 -71.70
C THR A 91 39.92 4.35 -70.38
N ARG A 92 41.21 4.67 -70.33
CA ARG A 92 41.99 4.55 -69.10
C ARG A 92 41.44 5.49 -68.02
N GLU A 93 40.97 6.68 -68.40
CA GLU A 93 40.28 7.60 -67.48
C GLU A 93 39.05 6.96 -66.82
N ASP A 94 38.19 6.27 -67.57
CA ASP A 94 36.97 5.62 -67.02
C ASP A 94 37.31 4.57 -65.95
N VAL A 95 38.40 3.83 -66.15
CA VAL A 95 38.88 2.82 -65.19
C VAL A 95 39.48 3.48 -63.94
N GLU A 96 40.24 4.56 -64.11
CA GLU A 96 40.80 5.31 -62.99
C GLU A 96 39.70 5.99 -62.15
N GLU A 97 38.65 6.49 -62.79
CA GLU A 97 37.50 7.10 -62.12
C GLU A 97 36.67 6.06 -61.36
N ALA A 98 36.35 4.92 -62.00
CA ALA A 98 35.67 3.80 -61.34
C ALA A 98 36.48 3.24 -60.15
N MET A 99 37.81 3.20 -60.23
CA MET A 99 38.64 2.80 -59.09
C MET A 99 38.62 3.83 -57.95
N LYS A 100 38.64 5.14 -58.26
CA LYS A 100 38.53 6.20 -57.24
C LYS A 100 37.18 6.15 -56.53
N GLU A 101 36.09 5.93 -57.28
CA GLU A 101 34.75 5.77 -56.71
C GLU A 101 34.67 4.56 -55.80
N LYS A 102 35.17 3.40 -56.24
CA LYS A 102 35.20 2.19 -55.42
C LYS A 102 36.01 2.39 -54.13
N TRP A 103 37.16 3.06 -54.21
CA TRP A 103 37.97 3.38 -53.02
C TRP A 103 37.28 4.34 -52.05
N LYS A 104 36.56 5.35 -52.56
CA LYS A 104 35.76 6.23 -51.69
C LYS A 104 34.63 5.44 -51.03
N PHE A 105 33.91 4.64 -51.80
CA PHE A 105 32.84 3.78 -51.30
C PHE A 105 33.32 2.85 -50.18
N GLU A 106 34.46 2.18 -50.37
CA GLU A 106 35.04 1.30 -49.35
C GLU A 106 35.42 2.06 -48.08
N ARG A 107 36.00 3.27 -48.20
CA ARG A 107 36.31 4.11 -47.03
C ARG A 107 35.07 4.61 -46.31
N ASP A 108 34.05 5.04 -47.04
CA ASP A 108 32.81 5.54 -46.46
C ASP A 108 32.06 4.41 -45.74
N GLN A 109 32.03 3.20 -46.31
CA GLN A 109 31.52 2.00 -45.65
C GLN A 109 32.30 1.68 -44.37
N GLU A 110 33.62 1.74 -44.41
CA GLU A 110 34.45 1.47 -43.23
C GLU A 110 34.22 2.51 -42.12
N ALA A 111 34.07 3.80 -42.49
CA ALA A 111 33.74 4.87 -41.57
C ALA A 111 32.36 4.64 -40.91
N HIS A 112 31.34 4.33 -41.71
CA HIS A 112 30.00 4.03 -41.21
C HIS A 112 29.98 2.82 -40.28
N LEU A 113 30.75 1.76 -40.60
CA LEU A 113 30.90 0.60 -39.72
C LEU A 113 31.59 0.93 -38.39
N LYS A 114 32.54 1.88 -38.38
CA LYS A 114 33.17 2.37 -37.14
C LYS A 114 32.19 3.19 -36.32
N GLU A 115 31.43 4.07 -36.96
CA GLU A 115 30.41 4.88 -36.29
C GLU A 115 29.32 4.01 -35.65
N MET A 116 28.77 3.04 -36.38
CA MET A 116 27.79 2.10 -35.81
C MET A 116 28.36 1.32 -34.62
N ARG A 117 29.63 0.91 -34.68
CA ARG A 117 30.29 0.24 -33.54
C ARG A 117 30.34 1.14 -32.31
N VAL A 118 30.68 2.42 -32.47
CA VAL A 118 30.70 3.39 -31.37
C VAL A 118 29.30 3.56 -30.79
N GLN A 119 28.28 3.74 -31.63
CA GLN A 119 26.89 3.88 -31.20
C GLN A 119 26.39 2.64 -30.44
N ILE A 120 26.73 1.44 -30.91
CA ILE A 120 26.41 0.18 -30.22
C ILE A 120 27.06 0.16 -28.83
N SER A 121 28.36 0.46 -28.74
CA SER A 121 29.06 0.46 -27.45
C SER A 121 28.53 1.52 -26.48
N GLU A 122 28.13 2.69 -26.96
CA GLU A 122 27.49 3.73 -26.13
C GLU A 122 26.12 3.28 -25.64
N ALA A 123 25.30 2.69 -26.52
CA ALA A 123 23.99 2.16 -26.16
C ALA A 123 24.10 1.00 -25.14
N GLU A 124 25.08 0.11 -25.30
CA GLU A 124 25.36 -0.97 -24.35
C GLU A 124 25.74 -0.45 -22.97
N LYS A 125 26.57 0.60 -22.89
CA LYS A 125 26.92 1.23 -21.61
C LYS A 125 25.68 1.82 -20.91
N LEU A 126 24.88 2.60 -21.64
CA LEU A 126 23.64 3.18 -21.12
C LEU A 126 22.66 2.08 -20.68
N PHE A 127 22.58 0.99 -21.43
CA PHE A 127 21.74 -0.14 -21.07
C PHE A 127 22.18 -0.79 -19.75
N LEU A 128 23.49 -1.02 -19.57
CA LEU A 128 24.02 -1.58 -18.33
C LEU A 128 23.80 -0.67 -17.13
N GLU A 129 23.96 0.64 -17.29
CA GLU A 129 23.63 1.62 -16.24
C GLU A 129 22.16 1.53 -15.85
N LYS A 130 21.23 1.51 -16.82
CA LYS A 130 19.80 1.36 -16.55
C LYS A 130 19.44 0.02 -15.95
N LEU A 131 20.13 -1.05 -16.32
CA LEU A 131 19.96 -2.35 -15.71
C LEU A 131 20.37 -2.32 -14.23
N SER A 132 21.51 -1.72 -13.89
CA SER A 132 21.96 -1.59 -12.50
C SER A 132 21.03 -0.73 -11.64
N GLU A 133 20.49 0.36 -12.21
CA GLU A 133 19.48 1.20 -11.54
C GLU A 133 18.21 0.39 -11.24
N LYS A 134 17.75 -0.39 -12.23
CA LYS A 134 16.60 -1.27 -12.06
C LYS A 134 16.83 -2.31 -10.96
N GLU A 135 17.98 -2.97 -10.96
CA GLU A 135 18.35 -3.97 -9.95
C GLU A 135 18.36 -3.36 -8.54
N TYR A 136 18.92 -2.15 -8.38
CA TYR A 136 18.88 -1.41 -7.13
C TYR A 136 17.44 -1.15 -6.64
N TRP A 137 16.56 -0.68 -7.52
CA TRP A 137 15.17 -0.42 -7.17
C TRP A 137 14.39 -1.70 -6.84
N GLU A 138 14.69 -2.81 -7.53
CA GLU A 138 14.11 -4.12 -7.19
C GLU A 138 14.58 -4.62 -5.82
N GLU A 139 15.87 -4.47 -5.50
CA GLU A 139 16.41 -4.83 -4.18
C GLU A 139 15.79 -3.96 -3.07
N TYR A 140 15.67 -2.66 -3.30
CA TYR A 140 14.99 -1.77 -2.38
C TYR A 140 13.53 -2.17 -2.20
N LYS A 141 12.79 -2.44 -3.28
CA LYS A 141 11.39 -2.86 -3.21
C LYS A 141 11.23 -4.17 -2.40
N ASN A 142 12.11 -5.14 -2.61
CA ASN A 142 11.99 -6.47 -2.02
C ASN A 142 12.46 -6.52 -0.57
N VAL A 143 13.52 -5.78 -0.21
CA VAL A 143 14.16 -5.85 1.10
C VAL A 143 14.13 -4.51 1.82
N GLY A 144 14.66 -3.45 1.19
CA GLY A 144 14.80 -2.13 1.83
C GLY A 144 13.46 -1.52 2.29
N SER A 145 12.40 -1.73 1.50
CA SER A 145 11.06 -1.24 1.81
C SER A 145 10.49 -1.86 3.08
N ALA A 146 10.78 -3.14 3.34
CA ALA A 146 10.31 -3.81 4.54
C ALA A 146 11.06 -3.28 5.78
N GLN A 147 12.38 -3.12 5.68
CA GLN A 147 13.21 -2.58 6.76
C GLN A 147 12.82 -1.13 7.10
N HIS A 148 12.61 -0.28 6.09
CA HIS A 148 12.13 1.08 6.32
C HIS A 148 10.71 1.12 6.89
N ALA A 149 9.82 0.23 6.46
CA ALA A 149 8.47 0.14 7.03
C ALA A 149 8.53 -0.25 8.53
N GLU A 150 9.37 -1.21 8.89
CA GLU A 150 9.58 -1.60 10.29
C GLU A 150 10.16 -0.46 11.13
N LEU A 151 11.16 0.25 10.61
CA LEU A 151 11.74 1.43 11.27
C LEU A 151 10.70 2.54 11.47
N ILE A 152 9.89 2.82 10.45
CA ILE A 152 8.81 3.81 10.54
C ILE A 152 7.81 3.41 11.63
N LEU A 153 7.42 2.13 11.69
CA LEU A 153 6.52 1.63 12.72
C LEU A 153 7.11 1.75 14.12
N SER A 154 8.39 1.41 14.29
CA SER A 154 9.11 1.58 15.56
C SER A 154 9.12 3.04 16.01
N LEU A 155 9.49 3.96 15.13
CA LEU A 155 9.54 5.39 15.44
C LEU A 155 8.15 5.95 15.75
N GLN A 156 7.12 5.50 15.04
CA GLN A 156 5.74 5.88 15.33
C GLN A 156 5.32 5.44 16.72
N ASN A 157 5.66 4.20 17.12
CA ASN A 157 5.39 3.69 18.46
C ASN A 157 6.14 4.47 19.55
N ASP A 158 7.39 4.86 19.29
CA ASP A 158 8.17 5.70 20.22
C ASP A 158 7.52 7.08 20.39
N ILE A 159 7.08 7.70 19.29
CA ILE A 159 6.36 8.98 19.31
C ILE A 159 5.09 8.88 20.15
N ASP A 160 4.30 7.82 19.95
CA ASP A 160 3.04 7.65 20.65
C ASP A 160 3.27 7.36 22.15
N THR A 161 4.32 6.63 22.49
CA THR A 161 4.75 6.41 23.88
C THR A 161 5.16 7.73 24.56
N VAL A 162 5.94 8.57 23.86
CA VAL A 162 6.35 9.88 24.39
C VAL A 162 5.15 10.80 24.58
N LYS A 163 4.18 10.80 23.67
CA LYS A 163 2.94 11.56 23.81
C LYS A 163 2.13 11.11 25.03
N GLU A 164 1.91 9.81 25.19
CA GLU A 164 1.15 9.27 26.32
C GLU A 164 1.84 9.62 27.66
N ASN A 165 3.17 9.53 27.72
CA ASN A 165 3.92 9.91 28.92
C ASN A 165 3.81 11.42 29.20
N ALA A 166 3.88 12.27 28.19
CA ALA A 166 3.72 13.71 28.34
C ALA A 166 2.32 14.07 28.87
N GLU A 167 1.27 13.41 28.36
CA GLU A 167 -0.10 13.58 28.84
C GLU A 167 -0.26 13.14 30.30
N LYS A 168 0.27 11.96 30.66
CA LYS A 168 0.26 11.47 32.05
C LYS A 168 0.98 12.43 32.99
N MET A 169 2.17 12.91 32.62
CA MET A 169 2.91 13.87 33.43
C MET A 169 2.15 15.19 33.59
N SER A 170 1.58 15.72 32.51
CA SER A 170 0.75 16.93 32.55
C SER A 170 -0.42 16.76 33.52
N GLU A 171 -1.10 15.62 33.50
CA GLU A 171 -2.22 15.36 34.40
C GLU A 171 -1.77 15.25 35.86
N GLN A 172 -0.64 14.58 36.13
CA GLN A 172 -0.04 14.54 37.47
C GLN A 172 0.33 15.94 37.98
N TYR A 173 0.88 16.80 37.11
CA TYR A 173 1.19 18.18 37.48
C TYR A 173 -0.06 18.98 37.82
N LYS A 174 -1.15 18.85 37.05
CA LYS A 174 -2.43 19.50 37.37
C LYS A 174 -2.94 19.08 38.74
N VAL A 175 -3.00 17.78 39.02
CA VAL A 175 -3.46 17.24 40.31
C VAL A 175 -2.59 17.78 41.45
N THR A 176 -1.27 17.73 41.30
CA THR A 176 -0.33 18.22 42.32
C THR A 176 -0.48 19.73 42.57
N LEU A 177 -0.69 20.52 41.52
CA LEU A 177 -0.94 21.96 41.62
C LEU A 177 -2.27 22.26 42.33
N GLU A 178 -3.32 21.50 42.03
CA GLU A 178 -4.60 21.64 42.72
C GLU A 178 -4.50 21.30 44.21
N ASP A 179 -3.79 20.24 44.56
CA ASP A 179 -3.63 19.81 45.95
C ASP A 179 -2.77 20.79 46.76
N THR A 180 -1.68 21.30 46.17
CA THR A 180 -0.87 22.36 46.78
C THR A 180 -1.68 23.65 46.95
N ARG A 181 -2.48 24.04 45.95
CA ARG A 181 -3.42 25.17 46.06
C ARG A 181 -4.41 24.97 47.19
N LYS A 182 -5.06 23.82 47.29
CA LYS A 182 -5.99 23.48 48.40
C LYS A 182 -5.28 23.51 49.75
N LYS A 183 -4.02 23.06 49.83
CA LYS A 183 -3.21 23.11 51.06
C LYS A 183 -2.92 24.56 51.48
N ILE A 184 -2.44 25.40 50.55
CA ILE A 184 -2.17 26.82 50.80
C ILE A 184 -3.44 27.53 51.26
N ILE A 185 -4.59 27.28 50.62
CA ILE A 185 -5.88 27.88 51.03
C ILE A 185 -6.25 27.47 52.46
N ARG A 186 -6.09 26.20 52.83
CA ARG A 186 -6.37 25.74 54.21
C ARG A 186 -5.43 26.38 55.22
N GLU A 187 -4.13 26.41 54.95
CA GLU A 187 -3.13 27.01 55.85
C GLU A 187 -3.35 28.52 56.02
N THR A 188 -3.65 29.21 54.92
CA THR A 188 -3.96 30.65 54.96
C THR A 188 -5.24 30.95 55.73
N LEU A 189 -6.29 30.12 55.62
CA LEU A 189 -7.50 30.26 56.44
C LEU A 189 -7.21 30.08 57.94
N ILE A 190 -6.41 29.08 58.30
CA ILE A 190 -6.01 28.85 59.71
C ILE A 190 -5.21 30.04 60.25
N LEU A 191 -4.22 30.53 59.49
CA LEU A 191 -3.42 31.70 59.88
C LEU A 191 -4.28 32.96 60.02
N LEU A 192 -5.26 33.15 59.13
CA LEU A 192 -6.19 34.27 59.20
C LEU A 192 -7.06 34.22 60.47
N GLU A 193 -7.54 33.03 60.84
CA GLU A 193 -8.33 32.84 62.07
C GLU A 193 -7.48 33.11 63.32
N GLN A 194 -6.26 32.57 63.38
CA GLN A 194 -5.31 32.87 64.45
C GLN A 194 -4.99 34.37 64.54
N ARG A 195 -4.84 35.05 63.39
CA ARG A 195 -4.60 36.50 63.34
C ARG A 195 -5.80 37.28 63.87
N LYS A 196 -7.04 36.86 63.55
CA LYS A 196 -8.27 37.45 64.09
C LYS A 196 -8.36 37.26 65.60
N GLU A 197 -8.14 36.04 66.10
CA GLU A 197 -8.12 35.74 67.53
C GLU A 197 -7.06 36.56 68.27
N TRP A 198 -5.87 36.69 67.70
CA TRP A 198 -4.82 37.51 68.28
C TRP A 198 -5.20 39.00 68.30
N ALA A 199 -5.81 39.51 67.22
CA ALA A 199 -6.28 40.88 67.15
C ALA A 199 -7.41 41.15 68.16
N THR A 200 -8.37 40.22 68.34
CA THR A 200 -9.44 40.36 69.34
C THR A 200 -8.87 40.31 70.76
N GLN A 201 -7.96 39.38 71.06
CA GLN A 201 -7.27 39.33 72.34
C GLN A 201 -6.51 40.63 72.62
N ASN A 202 -5.77 41.14 71.64
CA ASN A 202 -5.03 42.38 71.78
C ASN A 202 -5.97 43.58 71.98
N ALA A 203 -7.09 43.66 71.26
CA ALA A 203 -8.10 44.71 71.44
C ALA A 203 -8.72 44.67 72.85
N VAL A 204 -9.06 43.48 73.35
CA VAL A 204 -9.61 43.30 74.70
C VAL A 204 -8.65 43.81 75.79
N ARG A 205 -7.33 43.75 75.59
CA ARG A 205 -6.34 44.31 76.54
C ARG A 205 -6.43 45.84 76.69
N PHE A 206 -7.01 46.55 75.73
CA PHE A 206 -7.17 48.01 75.77
C PHE A 206 -8.55 48.46 76.25
N ILE A 207 -9.42 47.53 76.69
CA ILE A 207 -10.76 47.82 77.20
C ILE A 207 -10.74 48.07 78.72
N ASP A 208 -11.61 48.95 79.23
CA ASP A 208 -11.77 49.26 80.66
C ASP A 208 -12.14 48.02 81.50
N LYS A 209 -11.67 48.00 82.77
CA LYS A 209 -11.77 46.85 83.69
C LYS A 209 -13.21 46.32 83.90
N ASN A 210 -14.22 47.20 83.89
CA ASN A 210 -15.62 46.77 84.07
C ASN A 210 -16.13 46.02 82.84
N ASN A 211 -15.80 46.51 81.64
CA ASN A 211 -16.21 45.89 80.37
C ASN A 211 -15.46 44.57 80.13
N TYR A 212 -14.22 44.43 80.61
CA TYR A 212 -13.46 43.18 80.55
C TYR A 212 -14.17 42.02 81.27
N ARG A 213 -14.79 42.30 82.43
CA ARG A 213 -15.51 41.29 83.21
C ARG A 213 -16.77 40.79 82.51
N GLU A 214 -17.51 41.70 81.87
CA GLU A 214 -18.71 41.36 81.10
C GLU A 214 -18.39 40.52 79.84
N ILE A 215 -17.27 40.81 79.17
CA ILE A 215 -16.79 40.01 78.03
C ILE A 215 -16.43 38.59 78.49
N TRP A 216 -15.73 38.46 79.62
CA TRP A 216 -15.32 37.16 80.15
C TRP A 216 -16.52 36.30 80.59
N GLU A 217 -17.50 36.90 81.25
CA GLU A 217 -18.74 36.22 81.64
C GLU A 217 -19.56 35.77 80.40
N ASN A 218 -19.65 36.61 79.36
CA ASN A 218 -20.30 36.25 78.11
C ASN A 218 -19.58 35.11 77.35
N ASP A 219 -18.24 35.12 77.31
CA ASP A 219 -17.46 34.06 76.67
C ASP A 219 -17.59 32.73 77.41
N TRP A 220 -17.65 32.77 78.75
CA TRP A 220 -17.94 31.60 79.57
C TRP A 220 -19.34 31.04 79.27
N LEU A 221 -20.36 31.89 79.21
CA LEU A 221 -21.73 31.50 78.87
C LEU A 221 -21.85 30.91 77.45
N LYS A 222 -21.16 31.48 76.45
CA LYS A 222 -21.13 30.94 75.08
C LYS A 222 -20.49 29.54 75.01
N LYS A 223 -19.49 29.26 75.84
CA LYS A 223 -18.88 27.92 75.94
C LYS A 223 -19.84 26.92 76.56
N GLU A 224 -20.60 27.31 77.60
CA GLU A 224 -21.65 26.46 78.17
C GLU A 224 -22.80 26.19 77.18
N GLU A 225 -23.23 27.20 76.43
CA GLU A 225 -24.28 27.06 75.41
C GLU A 225 -23.89 26.05 74.32
N LYS A 226 -22.63 26.10 73.86
CA LYS A 226 -22.08 25.11 72.92
C LYS A 226 -22.02 23.68 73.49
N LEU A 227 -21.90 23.53 74.81
CA LEU A 227 -21.91 22.24 75.51
C LEU A 227 -23.32 21.75 75.85
N GLY A 228 -24.37 22.48 75.45
CA GLY A 228 -25.77 22.08 75.62
C GLY A 228 -26.30 22.14 77.05
N VAL A 229 -25.55 22.69 77.99
CA VAL A 229 -26.02 22.89 79.37
C VAL A 229 -26.72 24.24 79.44
N LYS A 230 -28.05 24.25 79.46
CA LYS A 230 -28.83 25.47 79.70
C LYS A 230 -28.74 25.84 81.18
N THR A 231 -27.73 26.63 81.53
CA THR A 231 -27.63 27.26 82.85
C THR A 231 -28.04 28.73 82.76
N VAL A 232 -29.10 29.06 83.50
CA VAL A 232 -29.68 30.40 83.58
C VAL A 232 -28.63 31.39 84.12
N PRO A 233 -28.44 32.57 83.51
CA PRO A 233 -27.41 33.53 83.91
C PRO A 233 -27.47 33.86 85.40
N PHE A 234 -26.30 34.02 86.05
CA PHE A 234 -26.20 34.31 87.48
C PHE A 234 -26.97 35.59 87.88
N THR A 235 -27.12 36.54 86.96
CA THR A 235 -27.94 37.75 87.13
C THR A 235 -29.44 37.46 87.23
N GLN A 236 -29.96 36.45 86.52
CA GLN A 236 -31.33 35.96 86.71
C GLN A 236 -31.46 35.06 87.95
N ARG A 237 -30.40 34.34 88.34
CA ARG A 237 -30.36 33.56 89.58
C ARG A 237 -30.38 34.45 90.83
N TRP A 238 -29.66 35.57 90.81
CA TRP A 238 -29.73 36.61 91.85
C TRP A 238 -31.05 37.35 91.88
N ARG A 239 -31.68 37.61 90.73
CA ARG A 239 -33.00 38.22 90.68
C ARG A 239 -34.08 37.29 91.30
N LYS A 240 -33.97 35.97 91.10
CA LYS A 240 -34.80 34.97 91.82
C LYS A 240 -34.47 34.84 93.31
N TYR A 241 -33.19 34.94 93.69
CA TYR A 241 -32.78 34.91 95.11
C TYR A 241 -33.23 36.15 95.89
N GLN A 242 -33.21 37.35 95.27
CA GLN A 242 -33.78 38.55 95.89
C GLN A 242 -35.30 38.51 96.03
N HIS A 243 -36.03 37.86 95.11
CA HIS A 243 -37.47 37.66 95.25
C HIS A 243 -37.84 36.59 96.30
N SER A 244 -36.93 35.65 96.61
CA SER A 244 -37.12 34.63 97.65
C SER A 244 -36.80 35.12 99.07
N ILE A 245 -36.09 36.23 99.23
CA ILE A 245 -35.75 36.83 100.54
C ILE A 245 -36.68 38.01 100.88
N GLY A 246 -37.53 38.44 99.93
CA GLY A 246 -38.48 39.55 100.06
C GLY A 246 -39.95 39.15 100.15
N SER A 247 -40.29 37.90 100.45
CA SER A 247 -41.66 37.47 100.71
C SER A 247 -41.67 36.33 101.71
N SER A 248 -42.13 36.69 102.93
CA SER A 248 -42.64 35.91 104.07
C SER A 248 -42.46 34.39 104.11
#